data_AF-A0A5C3Q1P2-F1
#
_entry.id   AF-A0A5C3Q1P2-F1
#
_cell.length_a   1.000
_cell.length_b   1.000
_cell.length_c   1.000
_cell.angle_alpha   90.00
_cell.angle_beta   90.00
_cell.angle_gamma   90.00
#
_symmetry.space_group_name_H-M   'P 1'
#
loop_
_entity.id
_entity.type
_entity.pdbx_description
1 polymer ?
#
loop_
_entity_poly.entity_id
_entity_poly.type
_entity_poly.pdbx_seq_one_letter_code
_entity_poly.pdbx_strand_id
1 'polypeptide(L)'
;MASESTIKSVSTLVDGSRWMLFGNSVNGKVYWDPSTLGDGFAYPDVELHGNGGVNINATAMNQLGDAWDAHVFPLFADALAPNTTRVSSGRLVGARMFPASDYFVHRGENYVTTLKMLSSRTLHSRCAPGANGRPGLNSLGFQISDGLLYTYVSGNEYIDIQHVWDWNLLPGITTDYAGTPLRCADQTYYGLEDFVGGAAIGNLGVAAMRYTNPMTHSFYFQKAWFFLQGGRQHVVVSDAWSNGTQPVYSVLDRKRKRRAILVDDVDVYAE
;
A
#
# COMPACT_ATOMS: atom_id res chain seq x y z
N MET A 1 32.87 13.13 9.34
CA MET A 1 31.70 12.53 10.01
C MET A 1 30.47 13.38 9.70
N ALA A 2 29.29 12.79 9.56
CA ALA A 2 28.05 13.53 9.31
C ALA A 2 27.66 14.38 10.53
N SER A 3 26.92 15.47 10.31
CA SER A 3 26.38 16.27 11.42
C SER A 3 25.27 15.52 12.16
N GLU A 4 25.04 15.83 13.44
CA GLU A 4 23.95 15.25 14.24
C GLU A 4 22.58 15.44 13.57
N SER A 5 22.32 16.62 12.99
CA SER A 5 21.10 16.91 12.24
C SER A 5 20.91 15.99 11.02
N THR A 6 22.00 15.68 10.32
CA THR A 6 21.99 14.74 9.19
C THR A 6 21.70 13.33 9.69
N ILE A 7 22.38 12.88 10.74
CA ILE A 7 22.18 11.54 11.33
C ILE A 7 20.73 11.37 11.77
N LYS A 8 20.15 12.36 12.47
CA LYS A 8 18.76 12.34 12.90
C LYS A 8 17.77 12.28 11.73
N SER A 9 18.01 13.08 10.68
CA SER A 9 17.11 13.14 9.52
C SER A 9 17.13 11.83 8.74
N VAL A 10 18.32 11.27 8.48
CA VAL A 10 18.46 9.98 7.79
C VAL A 10 17.91 8.85 8.66
N SER A 11 18.15 8.86 9.98
CA SER A 11 17.60 7.86 10.90
C SER A 11 16.07 7.87 10.89
N THR A 12 15.45 9.06 10.82
CA THR A 12 13.99 9.19 10.74
C THR A 12 13.44 8.61 9.44
N LEU A 13 14.12 8.85 8.32
CA LEU A 13 13.77 8.27 7.02
C LEU A 13 13.88 6.74 7.06
N VAL A 14 15.00 6.20 7.53
CA VAL A 14 15.23 4.75 7.62
C VAL A 14 14.21 4.10 8.54
N ASP A 15 13.91 4.70 9.70
CA ASP A 15 12.88 4.17 10.59
C ASP A 15 11.52 4.13 9.89
N GLY A 16 11.11 5.23 9.24
CA GLY A 16 9.88 5.29 8.46
C GLY A 16 9.82 4.22 7.37
N SER A 17 10.91 4.03 6.62
CA SER A 17 11.01 3.01 5.57
C SER A 17 10.81 1.59 6.10
N ARG A 18 11.25 1.25 7.33
CA ARG A 18 11.02 -0.08 7.92
C ARG A 18 9.54 -0.47 7.93
N TRP A 19 8.66 0.51 8.15
CA TRP A 19 7.22 0.28 8.22
C TRP A 19 6.59 -0.04 6.86
N MET A 20 7.26 0.33 5.77
CA MET A 20 6.80 0.13 4.39
C MET A 20 7.28 -1.21 3.80
N LEU A 21 8.03 -2.01 4.57
CA LEU A 21 8.53 -3.32 4.14
C LEU A 21 7.53 -4.44 4.43
N PHE A 22 7.41 -5.42 3.55
CA PHE A 22 6.78 -6.70 3.89
C PHE A 22 7.63 -7.87 3.38
N GLY A 23 7.64 -8.96 4.14
CA GLY A 23 8.29 -10.21 3.75
C GLY A 23 7.39 -11.07 2.88
N ASN A 24 7.99 -11.89 2.02
CA ASN A 24 7.30 -12.91 1.27
C ASN A 24 7.80 -14.29 1.73
N SER A 25 6.94 -15.03 2.43
CA SER A 25 7.28 -16.34 3.00
C SER A 25 7.32 -17.46 1.95
N VAL A 26 6.91 -17.19 0.72
CA VAL A 26 6.94 -18.15 -0.40
C VAL A 26 8.30 -18.13 -1.09
N ASN A 27 8.84 -16.95 -1.37
CA ASN A 27 10.11 -16.81 -2.10
C ASN A 27 11.27 -16.30 -1.23
N GLY A 28 11.02 -16.00 0.06
CA GLY A 28 12.04 -15.59 1.02
C GLY A 28 12.55 -14.16 0.86
N LYS A 29 11.97 -13.36 -0.05
CA LYS A 29 12.37 -11.97 -0.31
C LYS A 29 11.62 -10.97 0.58
N VAL A 30 12.15 -9.76 0.68
CA VAL A 30 11.50 -8.60 1.29
C VAL A 30 11.20 -7.56 0.22
N TYR A 31 10.03 -6.96 0.28
CA TYR A 31 9.49 -6.02 -0.71
C TYR A 31 9.12 -4.70 -0.07
N TRP A 32 9.13 -3.64 -0.87
CA TRP A 32 8.44 -2.39 -0.56
C TRP A 32 6.94 -2.55 -0.84
N ASP A 33 6.10 -1.97 0.01
CA ASP A 33 4.68 -1.83 -0.28
C ASP A 33 4.46 -1.03 -1.58
N PRO A 34 3.64 -1.53 -2.54
CA PRO A 34 3.42 -0.89 -3.83
C PRO A 34 2.95 0.56 -3.75
N SER A 35 2.18 0.94 -2.72
CA SER A 35 1.68 2.31 -2.56
C SER A 35 2.78 3.31 -2.18
N THR A 36 4.01 2.83 -1.95
CA THR A 36 5.17 3.67 -1.63
C THR A 36 6.16 3.84 -2.79
N LEU A 37 5.87 3.22 -3.94
CA LEU A 37 6.77 3.16 -5.11
C LEU A 37 6.44 4.18 -6.22
N GLY A 38 5.37 4.95 -6.08
CA GLY A 38 4.89 5.83 -7.15
C GLY A 38 4.49 5.01 -8.38
N ASP A 39 4.87 5.44 -9.58
CA ASP A 39 4.67 4.73 -10.85
C ASP A 39 5.52 3.46 -10.99
N GLY A 40 6.55 3.30 -10.16
CA GLY A 40 7.47 2.15 -10.19
C GLY A 40 6.86 0.82 -9.76
N PHE A 41 5.65 0.79 -9.19
CA PHE A 41 4.98 -0.48 -8.88
C PHE A 41 4.45 -1.22 -10.11
N ALA A 42 4.34 -0.53 -11.25
CA ALA A 42 3.80 -1.09 -12.50
C ALA A 42 4.84 -1.83 -13.34
N TYR A 43 6.12 -1.84 -12.93
CA TYR A 43 7.11 -2.71 -13.52
C TYR A 43 6.77 -4.20 -13.25
N PRO A 44 7.25 -5.14 -14.09
CA PRO A 44 7.28 -6.57 -13.76
C PRO A 44 8.31 -6.87 -12.66
N ASP A 45 8.05 -7.85 -11.77
CA ASP A 45 8.99 -8.23 -10.67
C ASP A 45 10.37 -8.62 -11.22
N VAL A 46 10.39 -9.28 -12.38
CA VAL A 46 11.60 -9.77 -13.06
C VAL A 46 12.55 -8.65 -13.52
N GLU A 47 12.07 -7.41 -13.66
CA GLU A 47 12.90 -6.27 -14.04
C GLU A 47 13.69 -5.67 -12.86
N LEU A 48 13.44 -6.16 -11.63
CA LEU A 48 14.21 -5.81 -10.42
C LEU A 48 14.28 -4.30 -10.12
N HIS A 49 13.23 -3.56 -10.50
CA HIS A 49 13.01 -2.20 -10.03
C HIS A 49 12.56 -2.20 -8.55
N GLY A 50 11.93 -1.13 -8.05
CA GLY A 50 11.47 -1.05 -6.66
C GLY A 50 10.47 -2.14 -6.25
N ASN A 51 9.81 -2.77 -7.23
CA ASN A 51 8.86 -3.86 -7.08
C ASN A 51 9.51 -5.26 -7.02
N GLY A 52 10.79 -5.43 -7.38
CA GLY A 52 11.47 -6.73 -7.47
C GLY A 52 12.17 -7.21 -6.18
N GLY A 53 12.01 -6.44 -5.10
CA GLY A 53 12.59 -6.68 -3.79
C GLY A 53 13.50 -5.54 -3.32
N VAL A 54 13.78 -5.51 -2.01
CA VAL A 54 14.60 -4.46 -1.40
C VAL A 54 16.08 -4.83 -1.44
N ASN A 55 16.79 -4.27 -2.42
CA ASN A 55 18.21 -4.54 -2.66
C ASN A 55 19.14 -3.54 -1.96
N ILE A 56 18.96 -3.35 -0.65
CA ILE A 56 19.84 -2.51 0.17
C ILE A 56 20.86 -3.40 0.90
N ASN A 57 22.12 -2.98 0.92
CA ASN A 57 23.21 -3.72 1.56
C ASN A 57 23.10 -3.68 3.10
N ALA A 58 22.65 -4.79 3.70
CA ALA A 58 22.49 -4.95 5.14
C ALA A 58 23.80 -4.75 5.92
N THR A 59 24.94 -5.20 5.37
CA THR A 59 26.27 -5.00 6.00
C THR A 59 26.61 -3.52 6.08
N ALA A 60 26.34 -2.75 5.02
CA ALA A 60 26.56 -1.31 5.02
C ALA A 60 25.65 -0.60 6.04
N MET A 61 24.40 -1.06 6.20
CA MET A 61 23.49 -0.53 7.22
C MET A 61 24.00 -0.80 8.64
N ASN A 62 24.53 -1.99 8.93
CA ASN A 62 25.16 -2.28 10.22
C ASN A 62 26.36 -1.38 10.49
N GLN A 63 27.28 -1.26 9.53
CA GLN A 63 28.45 -0.37 9.64
C GLN A 63 28.07 1.09 9.85
N LEU A 64 27.00 1.56 9.19
CA LEU A 64 26.50 2.91 9.35
C LEU A 64 25.90 3.13 10.75
N GLY A 65 25.18 2.13 11.26
CA GLY A 65 24.67 2.10 12.63
C GLY A 65 25.78 2.25 13.66
N ASP A 66 26.86 1.49 13.52
CA ASP A 66 28.01 1.55 14.42
C ASP A 66 28.74 2.90 14.31
N ALA A 67 28.94 3.41 13.09
CA ALA A 67 29.65 4.66 12.86
C ALA A 67 28.88 5.91 13.35
N TRP A 68 27.55 5.86 13.36
CA TRP A 68 26.69 6.98 13.74
C TRP A 68 26.04 6.81 15.12
N ASP A 69 26.33 5.71 15.84
CA ASP A 69 25.66 5.34 17.09
C ASP A 69 24.13 5.38 16.97
N ALA A 70 23.61 4.79 15.88
CA ALA A 70 22.21 4.89 15.49
C ALA A 70 21.59 3.49 15.30
N HIS A 71 20.86 3.02 16.31
CA HIS A 71 20.31 1.66 16.36
C HIS A 71 19.26 1.34 15.27
N VAL A 72 18.68 2.36 14.62
CA VAL A 72 17.69 2.15 13.55
C VAL A 72 18.29 1.43 12.33
N PHE A 73 19.58 1.65 12.02
CA PHE A 73 20.19 1.05 10.83
C PHE A 73 20.37 -0.47 10.96
N PRO A 74 20.89 -1.01 12.09
CA PRO A 74 20.86 -2.45 12.36
C PRO A 74 19.45 -3.03 12.35
N LEU A 75 18.47 -2.33 12.92
CA LEU A 75 17.08 -2.78 12.90
C LEU A 75 16.46 -2.79 11.48
N PHE A 76 16.91 -1.91 10.58
CA PHE A 76 16.54 -1.96 9.17
C PHE A 76 17.27 -3.11 8.46
N ALA A 77 18.56 -3.33 8.74
CA ALA A 77 19.33 -4.46 8.22
C ALA A 77 18.68 -5.81 8.58
N ASP A 78 18.26 -5.99 9.83
CA ASP A 78 17.53 -7.17 10.31
C ASP A 78 16.19 -7.36 9.58
N ALA A 79 15.51 -6.26 9.23
CA ALA A 79 14.27 -6.32 8.46
C ALA A 79 14.48 -6.79 7.01
N LEU A 80 15.72 -6.72 6.49
CA LEU A 80 16.10 -7.19 5.17
C LEU A 80 16.66 -8.62 5.16
N ALA A 81 16.64 -9.32 6.29
CA ALA A 81 17.21 -10.66 6.41
C ALA A 81 16.68 -11.60 5.30
N PRO A 82 17.56 -12.34 4.61
CA PRO A 82 17.15 -13.26 3.57
C PRO A 82 16.36 -14.43 4.14
N ASN A 83 15.61 -15.13 3.28
CA ASN A 83 14.81 -16.30 3.66
C ASN A 83 13.78 -15.99 4.75
N THR A 84 13.13 -14.82 4.66
CA THR A 84 12.08 -14.47 5.61
C THR A 84 10.96 -15.51 5.57
N THR A 85 10.61 -16.02 6.75
CA THR A 85 9.50 -16.97 6.92
C THR A 85 8.21 -16.28 7.33
N ARG A 86 8.24 -14.95 7.51
CA ARG A 86 7.12 -14.14 7.97
C ARG A 86 6.93 -12.92 7.09
N VAL A 87 5.69 -12.49 6.97
CA VAL A 87 5.32 -11.27 6.25
C VAL A 87 5.66 -10.00 7.02
N SER A 88 5.63 -10.05 8.36
CA SER A 88 6.07 -8.95 9.20
C SER A 88 7.60 -8.97 9.33
N SER A 89 8.27 -8.36 8.35
CA SER A 89 9.73 -8.25 8.31
C SER A 89 10.28 -7.51 9.54
N GLY A 90 11.45 -7.94 10.01
CA GLY A 90 12.12 -7.34 11.19
C GLY A 90 11.35 -7.47 12.50
N ARG A 91 10.33 -8.35 12.58
CA ARG A 91 9.45 -8.52 13.76
C ARG A 91 8.78 -7.21 14.20
N LEU A 92 8.61 -6.27 13.27
CA LEU A 92 8.01 -4.98 13.54
C LEU A 92 6.48 -5.11 13.61
N VAL A 93 5.94 -5.05 14.82
CA VAL A 93 4.50 -5.14 15.12
C VAL A 93 4.00 -3.80 15.62
N GLY A 94 2.83 -3.37 15.15
CA GLY A 94 2.20 -2.12 15.57
C GLY A 94 1.42 -1.46 14.44
N ALA A 95 0.95 -0.24 14.69
CA ALA A 95 0.30 0.58 13.69
C ALA A 95 1.03 1.92 13.54
N ARG A 96 1.04 2.50 12.32
CA ARG A 96 1.62 3.81 12.07
C ARG A 96 0.85 4.56 10.98
N MET A 97 0.55 5.82 11.26
CA MET A 97 0.04 6.77 10.28
C MET A 97 1.18 7.64 9.75
N PHE A 98 1.22 7.83 8.44
CA PHE A 98 2.10 8.76 7.73
C PHE A 98 1.22 9.87 7.11
N PRO A 99 0.94 10.95 7.86
CA PRO A 99 -0.03 11.97 7.42
C PRO A 99 0.42 12.77 6.21
N ALA A 100 1.73 12.90 5.98
CA ALA A 100 2.28 13.61 4.82
C ALA A 100 2.05 12.88 3.49
N SER A 101 1.74 11.58 3.53
CA SER A 101 1.53 10.74 2.34
C SER A 101 0.16 10.06 2.33
N ASP A 102 -0.72 10.37 3.29
CA ASP A 102 -2.01 9.71 3.47
C ASP A 102 -1.90 8.17 3.44
N TYR A 103 -0.88 7.65 4.12
CA TYR A 103 -0.57 6.23 4.16
C TYR A 103 -0.67 5.71 5.60
N PHE A 104 -1.34 4.58 5.78
CA PHE A 104 -1.45 3.90 7.06
C PHE A 104 -0.96 2.47 6.92
N VAL A 105 -0.28 1.96 7.95
CA VAL A 105 0.16 0.57 8.00
C VAL A 105 -0.13 -0.03 9.36
N HIS A 106 -0.66 -1.25 9.35
CA HIS A 106 -0.89 -2.10 10.50
C HIS A 106 -0.13 -3.41 10.33
N ARG A 107 0.69 -3.77 11.30
CA ARG A 107 1.55 -4.95 11.26
C ARG A 107 1.22 -5.82 12.46
N GLY A 108 0.75 -7.03 12.18
CA GLY A 108 0.70 -8.10 13.17
C GLY A 108 1.94 -8.99 13.11
N GLU A 109 1.91 -10.09 13.86
CA GLU A 109 3.00 -11.07 13.81
C GLU A 109 3.07 -11.82 12.46
N ASN A 110 1.90 -12.06 11.85
CA ASN A 110 1.75 -12.90 10.65
C ASN A 110 0.94 -12.23 9.54
N TYR A 111 0.71 -10.92 9.63
CA TYR A 111 0.08 -10.14 8.57
C TYR A 111 0.64 -8.73 8.54
N VAL A 112 0.57 -8.10 7.37
CA VAL A 112 0.79 -6.66 7.18
C VAL A 112 -0.36 -6.14 6.34
N THR A 113 -1.05 -5.11 6.83
CA THR A 113 -2.10 -4.41 6.11
C THR A 113 -1.68 -2.97 5.88
N THR A 114 -1.79 -2.51 4.63
CA THR A 114 -1.42 -1.15 4.23
C THR A 114 -2.62 -0.50 3.57
N LEU A 115 -2.76 0.81 3.78
CA LEU A 115 -3.88 1.60 3.30
C LEU A 115 -3.34 2.89 2.69
N LYS A 116 -3.65 3.13 1.42
CA LYS A 116 -3.38 4.40 0.73
C LYS A 116 -4.67 5.17 0.55
N MET A 117 -4.67 6.40 1.06
CA MET A 117 -5.78 7.34 0.97
C MET A 117 -5.35 8.56 0.12
N LEU A 118 -6.33 9.41 -0.18
CA LEU A 118 -6.18 10.65 -0.93
C LEU A 118 -6.79 11.80 -0.15
N SER A 119 -6.04 12.89 0.02
CA SER A 119 -6.54 14.14 0.58
C SER A 119 -6.13 15.33 -0.29
N SER A 120 -6.58 16.53 0.08
CA SER A 120 -6.09 17.79 -0.49
C SER A 120 -4.57 18.00 -0.41
N ARG A 121 -3.87 17.26 0.45
CA ARG A 121 -2.42 17.37 0.68
C ARG A 121 -1.61 16.48 -0.26
N THR A 122 -2.22 15.46 -0.87
CA THR A 122 -1.50 14.44 -1.61
C THR A 122 -2.00 14.32 -3.05
N LEU A 123 -1.07 13.93 -3.94
CA LEU A 123 -1.40 13.58 -5.31
C LEU A 123 -1.92 12.16 -5.38
N HIS A 124 -2.92 11.97 -6.22
CA HIS A 124 -3.66 10.73 -6.42
C HIS A 124 -2.81 9.60 -6.98
N SER A 125 -2.24 9.85 -8.15
CA SER A 125 -1.44 8.90 -8.90
C SER A 125 -0.49 9.64 -9.82
N ARG A 126 0.56 8.95 -10.24
CA ARG A 126 1.46 9.40 -11.29
C ARG A 126 1.51 8.35 -12.38
N CYS A 127 1.36 8.80 -13.62
CA CYS A 127 1.68 8.02 -14.80
C CYS A 127 3.05 8.46 -15.34
N ALA A 128 3.87 7.51 -15.79
CA ALA A 128 4.99 7.82 -16.66
C ALA A 128 4.61 7.46 -18.10
N PRO A 129 4.38 8.45 -18.99
CA PRO A 129 4.07 8.15 -20.37
C PRO A 129 5.24 7.41 -21.03
N GLY A 130 4.91 6.47 -21.91
CA GLY A 130 5.90 5.73 -22.67
C GLY A 130 6.73 6.67 -23.54
N ALA A 131 8.02 6.39 -23.67
CA ALA A 131 8.93 7.10 -24.55
C ALA A 131 9.79 6.10 -25.34
N ASN A 132 10.26 6.50 -26.52
CA ASN A 132 11.19 5.71 -27.34
C ASN A 132 10.71 4.26 -27.61
N GLY A 133 9.41 4.09 -27.86
CA GLY A 133 8.80 2.78 -28.16
C GLY A 133 8.56 1.88 -26.95
N ARG A 134 8.80 2.35 -25.72
CA ARG A 134 8.44 1.62 -24.49
C ARG A 134 7.00 1.93 -24.07
N PRO A 135 6.25 0.94 -23.54
CA PRO A 135 4.95 1.21 -22.94
C PRO A 135 5.09 2.15 -21.72
N GLY A 136 4.08 2.99 -21.50
CA GLY A 136 4.01 3.82 -20.29
C GLY A 136 3.71 3.00 -19.04
N LEU A 137 4.08 3.53 -17.88
CA LEU A 137 3.85 2.89 -16.58
C LEU A 137 2.62 3.50 -15.92
N ASN A 138 1.86 2.63 -15.24
CA ASN A 138 0.71 3.01 -14.42
C ASN A 138 -0.41 3.75 -15.18
N SER A 139 -0.55 3.52 -16.49
CA SER A 139 -1.53 4.23 -17.35
C SER A 139 -3.00 4.09 -16.95
N LEU A 140 -3.35 3.17 -16.03
CA LEU A 140 -4.72 2.89 -15.57
C LEU A 140 -4.93 3.14 -14.06
N GLY A 141 -3.86 3.45 -13.31
CA GLY A 141 -3.95 3.65 -11.87
C GLY A 141 -4.50 4.99 -11.41
N PHE A 142 -5.68 5.43 -11.87
CA PHE A 142 -6.39 6.54 -11.22
C PHE A 142 -6.59 6.15 -9.74
N GLN A 143 -7.27 5.03 -9.49
CA GLN A 143 -7.87 4.72 -8.18
C GLN A 143 -6.90 4.15 -7.12
N ILE A 144 -5.59 4.24 -7.32
CA ILE A 144 -4.59 3.64 -6.42
C ILE A 144 -4.45 4.33 -5.06
N SER A 145 -5.12 5.47 -4.88
CA SER A 145 -5.19 6.19 -3.60
C SER A 145 -6.62 6.33 -3.06
N ASP A 146 -7.60 5.63 -3.62
CA ASP A 146 -9.03 5.74 -3.25
C ASP A 146 -9.42 4.85 -2.07
N GLY A 147 -8.53 4.75 -1.07
CA GLY A 147 -8.66 3.78 0.02
C GLY A 147 -8.16 2.38 -0.38
N LEU A 148 -7.15 2.32 -1.25
CA LEU A 148 -6.52 1.08 -1.69
C LEU A 148 -5.92 0.35 -0.48
N LEU A 149 -6.35 -0.89 -0.27
CA LEU A 149 -5.99 -1.69 0.90
C LEU A 149 -5.30 -2.98 0.45
N TYR A 150 -4.05 -3.18 0.85
CA TYR A 150 -3.39 -4.48 0.70
C TYR A 150 -3.38 -5.21 2.04
N THR A 151 -3.71 -6.50 2.04
CA THR A 151 -3.54 -7.38 3.21
C THR A 151 -2.65 -8.57 2.87
N TYR A 152 -1.40 -8.48 3.31
CA TYR A 152 -0.39 -9.51 3.11
C TYR A 152 -0.41 -10.51 4.27
N VAL A 153 -0.42 -11.81 3.95
CA VAL A 153 -0.29 -12.91 4.91
C VAL A 153 0.93 -13.76 4.57
N SER A 154 1.05 -14.13 3.30
CA SER A 154 2.22 -14.80 2.73
C SER A 154 3.17 -13.85 2.01
N GLY A 155 2.72 -12.64 1.67
CA GLY A 155 3.45 -11.66 0.87
C GLY A 155 3.36 -11.88 -0.63
N ASN A 156 2.63 -12.90 -1.10
CA ASN A 156 2.48 -13.21 -2.53
C ASN A 156 1.09 -12.87 -3.09
N GLU A 157 0.24 -12.21 -2.29
CA GLU A 157 -1.16 -11.92 -2.62
C GLU A 157 -1.30 -10.94 -3.79
N TYR A 158 -0.40 -9.96 -3.89
CA TYR A 158 -0.49 -8.83 -4.84
C TYR A 158 0.78 -8.65 -5.69
N ILE A 159 1.66 -9.64 -5.75
CA ILE A 159 2.87 -9.59 -6.58
C ILE A 159 2.54 -10.03 -8.00
N ASP A 160 2.94 -9.21 -8.97
CA ASP A 160 2.90 -9.50 -10.41
C ASP A 160 1.48 -9.82 -10.93
N ILE A 161 0.47 -9.14 -10.40
CA ILE A 161 -0.94 -9.29 -10.80
C ILE A 161 -1.57 -7.99 -11.34
N GLN A 162 -0.83 -6.88 -11.30
CA GLN A 162 -1.30 -5.56 -11.73
C GLN A 162 -1.75 -5.57 -13.19
N HIS A 163 -1.12 -6.39 -14.03
CA HIS A 163 -1.45 -6.53 -15.46
C HIS A 163 -2.78 -7.26 -15.73
N VAL A 164 -3.31 -8.01 -14.74
CA VAL A 164 -4.58 -8.74 -14.85
C VAL A 164 -5.68 -8.16 -13.95
N TRP A 165 -5.38 -7.05 -13.27
CA TRP A 165 -6.41 -6.27 -12.61
C TRP A 165 -7.34 -5.64 -13.65
N ASP A 166 -8.62 -5.65 -13.33
CA ASP A 166 -9.52 -4.61 -13.78
C ASP A 166 -9.39 -3.48 -12.75
N TRP A 167 -8.92 -2.37 -13.28
CA TRP A 167 -8.45 -1.24 -12.51
C TRP A 167 -9.59 -0.44 -11.86
N ASN A 168 -10.86 -0.76 -12.19
CA ASN A 168 -12.02 -0.24 -11.48
C ASN A 168 -12.33 -0.99 -10.19
N LEU A 169 -11.74 -2.17 -9.97
CA LEU A 169 -12.06 -3.03 -8.82
C LEU A 169 -10.80 -3.39 -8.04
N LEU A 170 -10.00 -2.38 -7.69
CA LEU A 170 -8.80 -2.57 -6.86
C LEU A 170 -9.16 -3.00 -5.43
N PRO A 171 -8.26 -3.67 -4.69
CA PRO A 171 -8.59 -4.15 -3.35
C PRO A 171 -8.89 -2.98 -2.37
N GLY A 172 -10.01 -3.06 -1.67
CA GLY A 172 -10.40 -2.11 -0.61
C GLY A 172 -11.09 -0.82 -1.04
N ILE A 173 -10.98 -0.42 -2.33
CA ILE A 173 -11.52 0.87 -2.79
C ILE A 173 -13.05 0.88 -2.79
N THR A 174 -13.62 2.09 -2.82
CA THR A 174 -15.02 2.30 -3.19
C THR A 174 -15.05 3.11 -4.48
N THR A 175 -15.84 2.68 -5.46
CA THR A 175 -15.83 3.24 -6.83
C THR A 175 -17.23 3.34 -7.41
N ASP A 176 -17.45 4.29 -8.30
CA ASP A 176 -18.46 4.20 -9.36
C ASP A 176 -17.85 3.45 -10.56
N TYR A 177 -18.27 2.22 -10.80
CA TYR A 177 -17.59 1.32 -11.73
C TYR A 177 -17.56 1.88 -13.15
N ALA A 178 -16.37 2.05 -13.72
CA ALA A 178 -16.16 2.67 -15.03
C ALA A 178 -16.78 4.09 -15.17
N GLY A 179 -17.05 4.77 -14.05
CA GLY A 179 -17.51 6.17 -14.03
C GLY A 179 -16.39 7.16 -14.32
N THR A 180 -15.14 6.77 -14.07
CA THR A 180 -13.95 7.58 -14.34
C THR A 180 -13.12 7.00 -15.49
N PRO A 181 -12.75 7.80 -16.50
CA PRO A 181 -11.81 7.37 -17.53
C PRO A 181 -10.45 6.97 -16.95
N LEU A 182 -10.04 5.73 -17.19
CA LEU A 182 -8.73 5.22 -16.78
C LEU A 182 -7.74 5.37 -17.95
N ARG A 183 -7.05 6.51 -18.00
CA ARG A 183 -5.99 6.77 -18.98
C ARG A 183 -4.97 7.76 -18.43
N CYS A 184 -3.70 7.60 -18.79
CA CYS A 184 -2.56 8.39 -18.31
C CYS A 184 -2.79 9.92 -18.22
N ALA A 185 -3.51 10.49 -19.19
CA ALA A 185 -3.80 11.93 -19.24
C ALA A 185 -4.70 12.43 -18.11
N ASP A 186 -5.48 11.55 -17.49
CA ASP A 186 -6.55 11.88 -16.56
C ASP A 186 -6.28 11.30 -15.15
N GLN A 187 -5.02 11.21 -14.70
CA GLN A 187 -4.68 10.50 -13.43
C GLN A 187 -4.11 11.35 -12.32
N THR A 188 -3.69 12.58 -12.62
CA THR A 188 -2.92 13.39 -11.67
C THR A 188 -3.79 14.50 -11.13
N TYR A 189 -4.40 14.26 -9.98
CA TYR A 189 -5.19 15.25 -9.24
C TYR A 189 -4.76 15.27 -7.77
N TYR A 190 -4.88 16.43 -7.12
CA TYR A 190 -4.96 16.47 -5.66
C TYR A 190 -6.37 16.03 -5.24
N GLY A 191 -6.50 15.47 -4.04
CA GLY A 191 -7.82 15.24 -3.46
C GLY A 191 -8.57 16.54 -3.22
N LEU A 192 -9.90 16.45 -3.09
CA LEU A 192 -10.74 17.60 -2.75
C LEU A 192 -11.02 17.72 -1.25
N GLU A 193 -10.79 16.66 -0.49
CA GLU A 193 -11.23 16.54 0.90
C GLU A 193 -10.06 16.64 1.89
N ASP A 194 -10.27 17.39 2.98
CA ASP A 194 -9.29 17.53 4.06
C ASP A 194 -9.43 16.43 5.13
N PHE A 195 -10.64 15.89 5.30
CA PHE A 195 -11.00 14.91 6.34
C PHE A 195 -10.51 13.50 5.98
N VAL A 196 -9.20 13.34 6.01
CA VAL A 196 -8.48 12.14 5.63
C VAL A 196 -7.29 12.00 6.56
N GLY A 197 -7.12 10.83 7.18
CA GLY A 197 -6.02 10.59 8.08
C GLY A 197 -6.27 9.42 9.02
N GLY A 198 -5.54 9.38 10.13
CA GLY A 198 -5.68 8.32 11.11
C GLY A 198 -4.89 8.55 12.38
N ALA A 199 -5.13 7.70 13.36
CA ALA A 199 -4.41 7.65 14.63
C ALA A 199 -4.00 6.22 14.93
N ALA A 200 -2.87 6.06 15.60
CA ALA A 200 -2.32 4.76 15.98
C ALA A 200 -1.78 4.82 17.40
N ILE A 201 -2.10 3.80 18.20
CA ILE A 201 -1.56 3.61 19.55
C ILE A 201 -1.16 2.14 19.68
N GLY A 202 0.14 1.87 19.78
CA GLY A 202 0.67 0.52 19.86
C GLY A 202 0.27 -0.32 18.64
N ASN A 203 -0.57 -1.34 18.85
CA ASN A 203 -1.10 -2.22 17.82
C ASN A 203 -2.55 -1.93 17.41
N LEU A 204 -3.12 -0.82 17.88
CA LEU A 204 -4.45 -0.36 17.52
C LEU A 204 -4.34 0.83 16.57
N GLY A 205 -5.29 0.92 15.65
CA GLY A 205 -5.32 1.96 14.64
C GLY A 205 -6.73 2.31 14.21
N VAL A 206 -6.92 3.56 13.81
CA VAL A 206 -8.09 3.99 13.06
C VAL A 206 -7.64 4.88 11.92
N ALA A 207 -8.22 4.69 10.74
CA ALA A 207 -8.08 5.58 9.60
C ALA A 207 -9.47 5.95 9.08
N ALA A 208 -9.60 7.14 8.51
CA ALA A 208 -10.83 7.61 7.90
C ALA A 208 -10.50 8.40 6.63
N MET A 209 -11.38 8.28 5.65
CA MET A 209 -11.29 8.98 4.37
C MET A 209 -12.68 9.43 3.97
N ARG A 210 -12.83 10.74 3.83
CA ARG A 210 -13.84 11.32 2.96
C ARG A 210 -13.25 11.46 1.57
N TYR A 211 -14.02 11.11 0.55
CA TYR A 211 -13.59 11.19 -0.83
C TYR A 211 -14.68 11.81 -1.69
N THR A 212 -14.27 12.76 -2.52
CA THR A 212 -15.01 13.22 -3.70
C THR A 212 -14.09 12.99 -4.89
N ASN A 213 -14.61 12.39 -5.96
CA ASN A 213 -13.83 12.14 -7.17
C ASN A 213 -13.29 13.48 -7.73
N PRO A 214 -11.96 13.68 -7.76
CA PRO A 214 -11.38 14.98 -8.08
C PRO A 214 -11.43 15.31 -9.58
N MET A 215 -11.73 14.32 -10.43
CA MET A 215 -11.86 14.51 -11.88
C MET A 215 -13.32 14.78 -12.26
N THR A 216 -14.24 13.92 -11.81
CA THR A 216 -15.64 13.95 -12.26
C THR A 216 -16.54 14.77 -11.34
N HIS A 217 -16.14 14.95 -10.08
CA HIS A 217 -16.93 15.59 -9.01
C HIS A 217 -18.30 14.92 -8.77
N SER A 218 -18.55 13.75 -9.37
CA SER A 218 -19.86 13.12 -9.42
C SER A 218 -19.98 11.89 -8.53
N PHE A 219 -18.91 11.47 -7.87
CA PHE A 219 -18.86 10.30 -7.01
C PHE A 219 -18.23 10.63 -5.66
N TYR A 220 -18.85 10.14 -4.59
CA TYR A 220 -18.52 10.46 -3.22
C TYR A 220 -18.57 9.22 -2.33
N PHE A 221 -17.69 9.15 -1.32
CA PHE A 221 -17.88 8.25 -0.19
C PHE A 221 -17.26 8.73 1.13
N GLN A 222 -17.75 8.16 2.23
CA GLN A 222 -17.12 8.18 3.56
C GLN A 222 -16.79 6.76 4.01
N LYS A 223 -15.53 6.53 4.35
CA LYS A 223 -15.04 5.22 4.75
C LYS A 223 -14.12 5.32 5.97
N ALA A 224 -14.26 4.37 6.89
CA ALA A 224 -13.40 4.24 8.06
C ALA A 224 -12.89 2.80 8.18
N TRP A 225 -11.64 2.67 8.63
CA TRP A 225 -10.98 1.39 8.91
C TRP A 225 -10.52 1.38 10.36
N PHE A 226 -10.95 0.37 11.10
CA PHE A 226 -10.52 0.11 12.47
C PHE A 226 -9.61 -1.11 12.47
N PHE A 227 -8.37 -0.91 12.90
CA PHE A 227 -7.33 -1.92 12.99
C PHE A 227 -7.19 -2.36 14.44
N LEU A 228 -7.65 -3.58 14.73
CA LEU A 228 -7.80 -4.08 16.10
C LEU A 228 -6.82 -5.22 16.40
N GLN A 229 -6.70 -5.54 17.69
CA GLN A 229 -5.94 -6.69 18.16
C GLN A 229 -6.45 -8.00 17.57
N GLY A 230 -5.51 -8.93 17.36
CA GLY A 230 -5.78 -10.27 16.83
C GLY A 230 -5.93 -10.34 15.31
N GLY A 231 -5.52 -9.30 14.57
CA GLY A 231 -5.67 -9.28 13.11
C GLY A 231 -7.11 -9.04 12.66
N ARG A 232 -7.90 -8.37 13.49
CA ARG A 232 -9.27 -7.98 13.15
C ARG A 232 -9.28 -6.59 12.56
N GLN A 233 -9.95 -6.45 11.43
CA GLN A 233 -10.20 -5.18 10.78
C GLN A 233 -11.70 -5.00 10.63
N HIS A 234 -12.22 -3.84 11.03
CA HIS A 234 -13.59 -3.44 10.70
C HIS A 234 -13.56 -2.31 9.70
N VAL A 235 -14.32 -2.44 8.62
CA VAL A 235 -14.43 -1.42 7.58
C VAL A 235 -15.88 -0.96 7.53
N VAL A 236 -16.08 0.34 7.67
CA VAL A 236 -17.40 0.98 7.65
C VAL A 236 -17.47 1.88 6.43
N VAL A 237 -18.55 1.76 5.65
CA VAL A 237 -18.89 2.66 4.56
C VAL A 237 -20.25 3.26 4.93
N SER A 238 -20.28 4.55 5.27
CA SER A 238 -21.45 5.18 5.89
C SER A 238 -22.24 6.10 4.95
N ASP A 239 -21.64 6.50 3.83
CA ASP A 239 -22.28 7.33 2.80
C ASP A 239 -21.52 7.09 1.49
N ALA A 240 -22.18 6.62 0.44
CA ALA A 240 -21.55 6.36 -0.86
C ALA A 240 -22.60 6.53 -1.97
N TRP A 241 -22.36 7.46 -2.89
CA TRP A 241 -23.30 7.77 -3.97
C TRP A 241 -22.56 8.29 -5.21
N SER A 242 -23.20 8.14 -6.36
CA SER A 242 -22.78 8.76 -7.62
C SER A 242 -23.97 9.42 -8.29
N ASN A 243 -23.75 10.60 -8.90
CA ASN A 243 -24.71 11.26 -9.79
C ASN A 243 -24.66 10.69 -11.22
N GLY A 244 -23.73 9.77 -11.49
CA GLY A 244 -23.68 9.02 -12.75
C GLY A 244 -24.69 7.86 -12.80
N THR A 245 -24.79 7.22 -13.95
CA THR A 245 -25.63 6.02 -14.14
C THR A 245 -24.91 4.72 -13.77
N GLN A 246 -23.63 4.79 -13.41
CA GLN A 246 -22.81 3.62 -13.11
C GLN A 246 -23.08 3.09 -11.69
N PRO A 247 -22.98 1.77 -11.48
CA PRO A 247 -23.16 1.19 -10.15
C PRO A 247 -22.00 1.57 -9.22
N VAL A 248 -22.31 1.75 -7.94
CA VAL A 248 -21.32 1.98 -6.89
C VAL A 248 -20.97 0.64 -6.22
N TYR A 249 -19.68 0.34 -6.13
CA TYR A 249 -19.16 -0.84 -5.42
C TYR A 249 -18.18 -0.42 -4.32
N SER A 250 -18.23 -1.12 -3.19
CA SER A 250 -17.09 -1.20 -2.26
C SER A 250 -16.44 -2.55 -2.43
N VAL A 251 -15.19 -2.58 -2.87
CA VAL A 251 -14.45 -3.80 -3.16
C VAL A 251 -13.83 -4.33 -1.88
N LEU A 252 -14.11 -5.60 -1.54
CA LEU A 252 -13.51 -6.23 -0.38
C LEU A 252 -12.03 -6.53 -0.59
N ASP A 253 -11.70 -7.25 -1.67
CA ASP A 253 -10.33 -7.66 -2.00
C ASP A 253 -10.23 -8.09 -3.46
N ARG A 254 -9.02 -8.05 -4.01
CA ARG A 254 -8.67 -8.55 -5.35
C ARG A 254 -7.23 -9.06 -5.37
N LYS A 255 -7.05 -10.28 -4.87
CA LYS A 255 -5.75 -10.93 -4.75
C LYS A 255 -5.66 -12.23 -5.53
N ARG A 256 -4.43 -12.72 -5.72
CA ARG A 256 -4.16 -14.01 -6.37
C ARG A 256 -4.81 -15.17 -5.60
N LYS A 257 -5.63 -15.97 -6.29
CA LYS A 257 -6.20 -17.21 -5.72
C LYS A 257 -5.08 -18.23 -5.46
N ARG A 258 -5.10 -18.87 -4.29
CA ARG A 258 -4.13 -19.90 -3.90
C ARG A 258 -4.74 -21.21 -3.40
N ARG A 259 -6.01 -21.18 -2.96
CA ARG A 259 -6.74 -22.31 -2.36
C ARG A 259 -8.22 -22.23 -2.73
N ALA A 260 -8.99 -23.21 -2.26
CA ALA A 260 -10.44 -23.21 -2.25
C ALA A 260 -10.99 -21.89 -1.67
N ILE A 261 -12.14 -21.47 -2.18
CA ILE A 261 -12.86 -20.30 -1.67
C ILE A 261 -14.13 -20.85 -1.05
N LEU A 262 -14.25 -20.70 0.26
CA LEU A 262 -15.41 -21.19 1.00
C LEU A 262 -16.38 -20.03 1.24
N VAL A 263 -17.66 -20.26 0.96
CA VAL A 263 -18.77 -19.39 1.38
C VAL A 263 -19.70 -20.26 2.22
N ASP A 264 -19.94 -19.85 3.48
CA ASP A 264 -20.69 -20.65 4.46
C ASP A 264 -20.17 -22.10 4.55
N ASP A 265 -18.85 -22.24 4.62
CA ASP A 265 -18.10 -23.51 4.66
C ASP A 265 -18.23 -24.40 3.39
N VAL A 266 -18.79 -23.88 2.30
CA VAL A 266 -18.93 -24.59 1.01
C VAL A 266 -17.92 -24.07 -0.02
N ASP A 267 -17.14 -24.96 -0.65
CA ASP A 267 -16.25 -24.60 -1.75
C ASP A 267 -17.06 -24.21 -2.99
N VAL A 268 -17.03 -22.93 -3.36
CA VAL A 268 -17.79 -22.38 -4.48
C VAL A 268 -17.17 -22.69 -5.85
N TYR A 269 -16.05 -23.41 -5.88
CA TYR A 269 -15.40 -23.89 -7.10
C TYR A 269 -15.24 -25.42 -7.13
N ALA A 270 -15.84 -26.15 -6.20
CA ALA A 270 -15.95 -27.60 -6.32
C ALA A 270 -17.02 -27.93 -7.36
N GLU A 271 -16.62 -28.56 -8.47
CA GLU A 271 -17.55 -29.22 -9.41
C GLU A 271 -18.18 -30.46 -8.79
#